data_AF-A0AAD4Q6X8-F1
#
_entry.id   AF-A0AAD4Q6X8-F1
#
_cell.length_a   1.000
_cell.length_b   1.000
_cell.length_c   1.000
_cell.angle_alpha   90.00
_cell.angle_beta   90.00
_cell.angle_gamma   90.00
#
_symmetry.space_group_name_H-M   'P 1'
#
loop_
_entity.id
_entity.type
_entity.pdbx_description
1 polymer ?
#
loop_
_entity_poly.entity_id
_entity_poly.type
_entity_poly.pdbx_seq_one_letter_code
_entity_poly.pdbx_strand_id
1 'polypeptide(L)'
;TRGNVLTHHLGLTRGNVLTHHLGKTRGNVLTHHLDLTRGNVLTHHLGLTRGNVLTHHLSKTRGNVLTHHLGKTRGKVLTHHLDLTRGNVLTHHLGLTRGNVLTHHLGKTRGNVLTHHLDLTRGNVLTHHLGLTRGNVLTHHLSKTRGNVLTHHLGKTRGKVLTHQLGKTRGNVLTHHLGLTRGKVLTHQLGKTRGNVLTHQLGLTRGNVLTYHLGKTRGKVPTCQWVHCDSWE
;
A
#
# COMPACT_ATOMS: atom_id res chain seq x y z
N THR A 1 27.53 -7.23 -37.46
CA THR A 1 27.03 -8.44 -38.14
C THR A 1 25.53 -8.39 -38.40
N ARG A 2 25.06 -8.91 -39.53
CA ARG A 2 23.63 -9.11 -39.83
C ARG A 2 23.36 -10.58 -40.15
N GLY A 3 22.27 -11.16 -39.66
CA GLY A 3 21.89 -12.54 -39.96
C GLY A 3 20.58 -12.94 -39.29
N ASN A 4 19.93 -14.01 -39.78
CA ASN A 4 18.68 -14.48 -39.19
C ASN A 4 18.89 -15.14 -37.82
N VAL A 5 19.90 -16.02 -37.73
CA VAL A 5 20.32 -16.69 -36.50
C VAL A 5 21.81 -16.43 -36.33
N LEU A 6 22.19 -15.87 -35.18
CA LEU A 6 23.58 -15.52 -34.88
C LEU A 6 23.93 -15.93 -33.46
N THR A 7 25.04 -16.66 -33.32
CA THR A 7 25.56 -17.20 -32.06
C THR A 7 26.98 -16.69 -31.86
N HIS A 8 27.30 -16.19 -30.66
CA HIS A 8 28.65 -15.71 -30.31
C HIS A 8 29.15 -14.59 -31.23
N HIS A 9 28.76 -13.35 -30.97
CA HIS A 9 29.29 -12.19 -31.69
C HIS A 9 29.68 -11.04 -30.78
N LEU A 10 30.64 -10.27 -31.27
CA LEU A 10 31.16 -9.05 -30.67
C LEU A 10 30.78 -7.84 -31.51
N GLY A 11 30.41 -6.74 -30.85
CA GLY A 11 30.15 -5.45 -31.48
C GLY A 11 28.70 -5.23 -31.90
N LEU A 12 28.50 -4.54 -33.02
CA LEU A 12 27.17 -4.14 -33.51
C LEU A 12 26.49 -5.29 -34.24
N THR A 13 25.43 -5.86 -33.63
CA THR A 13 24.74 -7.03 -34.19
C THR A 13 23.24 -6.80 -34.41
N ARG A 14 22.74 -7.23 -35.58
CA ARG A 14 21.31 -7.21 -35.91
C ARG A 14 20.84 -8.56 -36.46
N GLY A 15 19.75 -9.10 -35.92
CA GLY A 15 19.20 -10.36 -36.42
C GLY A 15 17.86 -10.74 -35.82
N ASN A 16 17.30 -11.89 -36.21
CA ASN A 16 16.03 -12.34 -35.65
C ASN A 16 16.24 -13.07 -34.32
N VAL A 17 17.16 -14.03 -34.29
CA VAL A 17 17.51 -14.83 -33.11
C VAL A 17 19.00 -14.65 -32.81
N LEU A 18 19.31 -14.08 -31.65
CA LEU A 18 20.68 -13.74 -31.25
C LEU A 18 21.02 -14.35 -29.88
N THR A 19 22.01 -15.23 -29.82
CA THR A 19 22.48 -15.86 -28.57
C THR A 19 23.95 -15.53 -28.28
N HIS A 20 24.28 -15.20 -27.02
CA HIS A 20 25.64 -14.86 -26.56
C HIS A 20 26.27 -13.71 -27.33
N HIS A 21 25.87 -12.47 -27.03
CA HIS A 21 26.44 -11.29 -27.70
C HIS A 21 26.97 -10.28 -26.70
N LEU A 22 28.10 -9.66 -27.04
CA LEU A 22 28.66 -8.55 -26.29
C LEU A 22 28.76 -7.33 -27.20
N GLY A 23 28.04 -6.27 -26.86
CA GLY A 23 27.95 -5.03 -27.63
C GLY A 23 26.51 -4.64 -27.94
N LYS A 24 26.34 -3.65 -28.81
CA LYS A 24 25.00 -3.12 -29.13
C LYS A 24 24.25 -4.10 -30.03
N THR A 25 23.12 -4.62 -29.55
CA THR A 25 22.34 -5.64 -30.25
C THR A 25 20.90 -5.21 -30.53
N ARG A 26 20.40 -5.60 -31.72
CA ARG A 26 19.01 -5.41 -32.10
C ARG A 26 18.42 -6.67 -32.72
N GLY A 27 17.33 -7.19 -32.16
CA GLY A 27 16.67 -8.35 -32.76
C GLY A 27 15.27 -8.66 -32.24
N ASN A 28 14.74 -9.83 -32.59
CA ASN A 28 13.43 -10.26 -32.11
C ASN A 28 13.56 -11.06 -30.82
N VAL A 29 14.39 -12.11 -30.84
CA VAL A 29 14.66 -13.00 -29.69
C VAL A 29 16.14 -12.91 -29.34
N LEU A 30 16.45 -12.49 -28.12
CA LEU A 30 17.82 -12.23 -27.68
C LEU A 30 18.08 -12.91 -26.33
N THR A 31 19.07 -13.79 -26.29
CA THR A 31 19.45 -14.56 -25.10
C THR A 31 20.93 -14.32 -24.76
N HIS A 32 21.23 -14.03 -23.48
CA HIS A 32 22.60 -13.75 -23.00
C HIS A 32 23.27 -12.58 -23.74
N HIS A 33 22.86 -11.35 -23.43
CA HIS A 33 23.52 -10.15 -23.99
C HIS A 33 24.12 -9.28 -22.90
N LEU A 34 25.24 -8.67 -23.26
CA LEU A 34 25.95 -7.68 -22.45
C LEU A 34 25.98 -6.35 -23.24
N ASP A 35 25.67 -5.24 -22.57
CA ASP A 35 25.58 -3.85 -23.07
C ASP A 35 24.17 -3.41 -23.56
N LEU A 36 24.08 -2.63 -24.63
CA LEU A 36 22.86 -1.97 -25.10
C LEU A 36 22.02 -2.92 -25.97
N THR A 37 20.89 -3.36 -25.46
CA THR A 37 20.05 -4.36 -26.12
C THR A 37 18.66 -3.83 -26.45
N ARG A 38 18.22 -4.02 -27.70
CA ARG A 38 16.83 -3.75 -28.13
C ARG A 38 16.19 -4.94 -28.83
N GLY A 39 15.03 -5.40 -28.33
CA GLY A 39 14.29 -6.45 -29.03
C GLY A 39 12.88 -6.71 -28.55
N ASN A 40 12.26 -7.81 -29.00
CA ASN A 40 10.90 -8.16 -28.57
C ASN A 40 10.94 -9.04 -27.32
N VAL A 41 11.70 -10.13 -27.35
CA VAL A 41 11.85 -11.10 -26.25
C VAL A 41 13.32 -11.16 -25.85
N LEU A 42 13.61 -10.87 -24.59
CA LEU A 42 14.96 -10.73 -24.08
C LEU A 42 15.14 -11.50 -22.77
N THR A 43 16.05 -12.48 -22.78
CA THR A 43 16.37 -13.33 -21.62
C THR A 43 17.84 -13.19 -21.21
N HIS A 44 18.12 -13.00 -19.92
CA HIS A 44 19.46 -12.85 -19.34
C HIS A 44 20.27 -11.70 -19.95
N HIS A 45 20.01 -10.48 -19.51
CA HIS A 45 20.71 -9.29 -20.02
C HIS A 45 21.36 -8.48 -18.91
N LEU A 46 22.58 -8.02 -19.18
CA LEU A 46 23.31 -7.08 -18.36
C LEU A 46 23.56 -5.82 -19.18
N GLY A 47 23.04 -4.69 -18.70
CA GLY A 47 23.14 -3.42 -19.42
C GLY A 47 21.81 -2.89 -19.94
N LEU A 48 21.90 -1.74 -20.62
CA LEU A 48 20.75 -0.92 -20.97
C LEU A 48 19.80 -1.66 -21.91
N THR A 49 18.61 -1.98 -21.41
CA THR A 49 17.72 -2.89 -22.14
C THR A 49 16.35 -2.29 -22.44
N ARG A 50 15.90 -2.46 -23.69
CA ARG A 50 14.56 -2.07 -24.15
C ARG A 50 13.87 -3.21 -24.93
N GLY A 51 12.69 -3.62 -24.49
CA GLY A 51 11.90 -4.59 -25.27
C GLY A 51 10.45 -4.74 -24.86
N ASN A 52 9.79 -5.80 -25.34
CA ASN A 52 8.40 -6.08 -24.99
C ASN A 52 8.32 -7.02 -23.77
N VAL A 53 8.99 -8.17 -23.84
CA VAL A 53 9.04 -9.21 -22.80
C VAL A 53 10.49 -9.40 -22.37
N LEU A 54 10.74 -9.20 -21.08
CA LEU A 54 12.10 -9.15 -20.52
C LEU A 54 12.20 -9.99 -19.25
N THR A 55 13.05 -11.00 -19.28
CA THR A 55 13.29 -11.94 -18.16
C THR A 55 14.75 -11.91 -17.73
N HIS A 56 15.00 -11.79 -16.41
CA HIS A 56 16.35 -11.74 -15.81
C HIS A 56 17.23 -10.61 -16.36
N HIS A 57 17.02 -9.38 -15.86
CA HIS A 57 17.81 -8.23 -16.29
C HIS A 57 18.47 -7.54 -15.11
N LEU A 58 19.72 -7.15 -15.31
CA LEU A 58 20.48 -6.35 -14.36
C LEU A 58 20.85 -5.02 -15.01
N SER A 59 20.21 -3.93 -14.55
CA SER A 59 20.49 -2.50 -14.80
C SER A 59 19.21 -1.69 -15.09
N LYS A 60 19.30 -0.68 -15.97
CA LYS A 60 18.20 0.20 -16.37
C LYS A 60 17.43 -0.44 -17.52
N THR A 61 16.16 -0.73 -17.25
CA THR A 61 15.33 -1.56 -18.14
C THR A 61 14.00 -0.89 -18.46
N ARG A 62 13.58 -0.94 -19.73
CA ARG A 62 12.27 -0.45 -20.19
C ARG A 62 11.54 -1.49 -21.04
N GLY A 63 10.31 -1.85 -20.67
CA GLY A 63 9.50 -2.74 -21.50
C GLY A 63 8.04 -2.85 -21.11
N ASN A 64 7.31 -3.80 -21.68
CA ASN A 64 5.90 -4.00 -21.37
C ASN A 64 5.73 -4.98 -20.20
N VAL A 65 6.35 -6.16 -20.31
CA VAL A 65 6.31 -7.23 -19.32
C VAL A 65 7.74 -7.52 -18.86
N LEU A 66 7.98 -7.37 -17.55
CA LEU A 66 9.30 -7.48 -16.95
C LEU A 66 9.27 -8.42 -15.73
N THR A 67 10.04 -9.51 -15.80
CA THR A 67 10.16 -10.52 -14.73
C THR A 67 11.61 -10.63 -14.23
N HIS A 68 11.81 -10.61 -12.92
CA HIS A 68 13.13 -10.69 -12.26
C HIS A 68 14.11 -9.60 -12.71
N HIS A 69 13.98 -8.40 -12.14
CA HIS A 69 14.85 -7.27 -12.49
C HIS A 69 15.51 -6.67 -11.27
N LEU A 70 16.79 -6.35 -11.41
CA LEU A 70 17.54 -5.59 -10.42
C LEU A 70 18.02 -4.29 -11.07
N GLY A 71 17.59 -3.15 -10.53
CA GLY A 71 17.92 -1.82 -11.00
C GLY A 71 16.71 -0.98 -11.41
N LYS A 72 16.97 0.11 -12.13
CA LYS A 72 15.94 1.10 -12.47
C LYS A 72 15.00 0.57 -13.56
N THR A 73 13.75 0.28 -13.22
CA THR A 73 12.80 -0.33 -14.16
C THR A 73 11.59 0.54 -14.47
N ARG A 74 11.16 0.50 -15.74
CA ARG A 74 9.91 1.12 -16.21
C ARG A 74 9.14 0.19 -17.13
N GLY A 75 7.91 -0.14 -16.78
CA GLY A 75 7.06 -0.95 -17.66
C GLY A 75 5.56 -0.92 -17.36
N LYS A 76 4.81 -1.82 -18.00
CA LYS A 76 3.36 -1.94 -17.74
C LYS A 76 3.09 -2.96 -16.64
N VAL A 77 3.62 -4.17 -16.78
CA VAL A 77 3.49 -5.29 -15.84
C VAL A 77 4.87 -5.69 -15.35
N LEU A 78 5.07 -5.66 -14.04
CA LEU A 78 6.37 -5.86 -13.41
C LEU A 78 6.27 -6.83 -12.22
N THR A 79 7.01 -7.93 -12.30
CA THR A 79 7.04 -9.00 -11.28
C THR A 79 8.45 -9.23 -10.77
N HIS A 80 8.64 -9.27 -9.45
CA HIS A 80 9.94 -9.46 -8.77
C HIS A 80 10.98 -8.41 -9.18
N HIS A 81 10.87 -7.20 -8.60
CA HIS A 81 11.83 -6.12 -8.85
C HIS A 81 12.49 -5.64 -7.57
N LEU A 82 13.75 -5.27 -7.71
CA LEU A 82 14.57 -4.67 -6.68
C LEU A 82 15.05 -3.30 -7.17
N ASP A 83 14.94 -2.27 -6.32
CA ASP A 83 15.28 -0.85 -6.55
C ASP A 83 14.11 -0.01 -7.14
N LEU A 84 14.43 1.12 -7.79
CA LEU A 84 13.50 2.11 -8.30
C LEU A 84 12.63 1.57 -9.43
N THR A 85 11.34 1.42 -9.15
CA THR A 85 10.39 0.79 -10.06
C THR A 85 9.18 1.67 -10.36
N ARG A 86 8.84 1.80 -11.66
CA ARG A 86 7.63 2.50 -12.12
C ARG A 86 6.83 1.68 -13.12
N GLY A 87 5.54 1.44 -12.82
CA GLY A 87 4.65 0.77 -13.77
C GLY A 87 3.17 0.86 -13.47
N ASN A 88 2.35 0.11 -14.19
CA ASN A 88 0.90 0.10 -13.97
C ASN A 88 0.52 -0.98 -12.96
N VAL A 89 0.97 -2.21 -13.18
CA VAL A 89 0.74 -3.37 -12.32
C VAL A 89 2.07 -3.88 -11.82
N LEU A 90 2.22 -3.95 -10.51
CA LEU A 90 3.46 -4.31 -9.85
C LEU A 90 3.20 -5.36 -8.77
N THR A 91 3.94 -6.47 -8.83
CA THR A 91 3.84 -7.58 -7.86
C THR A 91 5.22 -7.95 -7.32
N HIS A 92 5.36 -8.07 -6.00
CA HIS A 92 6.61 -8.39 -5.29
C HIS A 92 7.75 -7.41 -5.59
N HIS A 93 7.76 -6.25 -4.93
CA HIS A 93 8.83 -5.25 -5.12
C HIS A 93 9.49 -4.86 -3.81
N LEU A 94 10.81 -4.68 -3.88
CA LEU A 94 11.62 -4.11 -2.80
C LEU A 94 12.23 -2.78 -3.26
N GLY A 95 11.91 -1.70 -2.56
CA GLY A 95 12.50 -0.38 -2.80
C GLY A 95 11.49 0.71 -3.13
N LEU A 96 11.93 1.70 -3.91
CA LEU A 96 11.12 2.87 -4.25
C LEU A 96 10.15 2.55 -5.38
N THR A 97 8.86 2.48 -5.05
CA THR A 97 7.84 2.00 -5.99
C THR A 97 6.77 3.04 -6.31
N ARG A 98 6.47 3.22 -7.61
CA ARG A 98 5.33 4.02 -8.08
C ARG A 98 4.48 3.28 -9.12
N GLY A 99 3.19 3.11 -8.87
CA GLY A 99 2.28 2.54 -9.87
C GLY A 99 0.80 2.72 -9.60
N ASN A 100 -0.04 2.03 -10.38
CA ASN A 100 -1.49 2.10 -10.21
C ASN A 100 -1.99 1.01 -9.27
N VAL A 101 -1.65 -0.25 -9.57
CA VAL A 101 -1.99 -1.44 -8.79
C VAL A 101 -0.70 -2.08 -8.29
N LEU A 102 -0.60 -2.23 -6.98
CA LEU A 102 0.59 -2.68 -6.29
C LEU A 102 0.24 -3.78 -5.29
N THR A 103 0.96 -4.89 -5.33
CA THR A 103 0.74 -6.05 -4.48
C THR A 103 2.07 -6.57 -3.90
N HIS A 104 2.13 -6.74 -2.58
CA HIS A 104 3.33 -7.20 -1.84
C HIS A 104 4.56 -6.30 -2.06
N HIS A 105 4.59 -5.17 -1.37
CA HIS A 105 5.70 -4.22 -1.47
C HIS A 105 6.38 -3.96 -0.14
N LEU A 106 7.70 -3.90 -0.17
CA LEU A 106 8.53 -3.47 0.95
C LEU A 106 9.30 -2.20 0.55
N GLY A 107 9.08 -1.12 1.30
CA GLY A 107 9.74 0.17 1.09
C GLY A 107 8.78 1.28 0.67
N LYS A 108 9.34 2.45 0.33
CA LYS A 108 8.54 3.66 0.06
C LYS A 108 7.68 3.47 -1.18
N THR A 109 6.38 3.53 -1.00
CA THR A 109 5.41 3.17 -2.03
C THR A 109 4.38 4.26 -2.28
N ARG A 110 4.11 4.54 -3.57
CA ARG A 110 3.03 5.43 -4.01
C ARG A 110 2.18 4.80 -5.11
N GLY A 111 0.86 4.74 -4.91
CA GLY A 111 -0.04 4.27 -5.97
C GLY A 111 -1.52 4.48 -5.71
N ASN A 112 -2.37 3.91 -6.56
CA ASN A 112 -3.82 4.08 -6.43
C ASN A 112 -4.43 2.97 -5.57
N VAL A 113 -4.17 1.71 -5.92
CA VAL A 113 -4.64 0.52 -5.23
C VAL A 113 -3.43 -0.26 -4.73
N LEU A 114 -3.39 -0.48 -3.42
CA LEU A 114 -2.24 -1.00 -2.71
C LEU A 114 -2.67 -2.14 -1.77
N THR A 115 -2.09 -3.32 -1.96
CA THR A 115 -2.38 -4.53 -1.20
C THR A 115 -1.08 -5.09 -0.60
N HIS A 116 -1.06 -5.29 0.73
CA HIS A 116 0.10 -5.77 1.49
C HIS A 116 1.35 -4.90 1.30
N HIS A 117 1.47 -3.85 2.12
CA HIS A 117 2.66 -2.99 2.11
C HIS A 117 3.30 -2.86 3.48
N LEU A 118 4.62 -2.77 3.44
CA LEU A 118 5.47 -2.53 4.58
C LEU A 118 6.22 -1.21 4.35
N ASP A 119 6.25 -0.35 5.37
CA ASP A 119 6.90 0.97 5.40
C ASP A 119 6.03 2.14 4.85
N LEU A 120 6.66 3.26 4.49
CA LEU A 120 6.03 4.51 4.09
C LEU A 120 5.16 4.34 2.84
N THR A 121 3.85 4.49 3.03
CA THR A 121 2.88 4.23 1.97
C THR A 121 1.92 5.40 1.75
N ARG A 122 1.72 5.77 0.48
CA ARG A 122 0.72 6.76 0.05
C ARG A 122 -0.15 6.22 -1.08
N GLY A 123 -1.47 6.20 -0.90
CA GLY A 123 -2.37 5.84 -2.00
C GLY A 123 -3.84 6.17 -1.79
N ASN A 124 -4.70 5.73 -2.71
CA ASN A 124 -6.14 5.99 -2.63
C ASN A 124 -6.85 4.89 -1.85
N VAL A 125 -6.64 3.63 -2.23
CA VAL A 125 -7.20 2.43 -1.60
C VAL A 125 -6.07 1.55 -1.12
N LEU A 126 -6.13 1.20 0.17
CA LEU A 126 -5.06 0.54 0.90
C LEU A 126 -5.67 -0.58 1.76
N THR A 127 -5.26 -1.85 1.57
CA THR A 127 -6.00 -3.00 2.12
C THR A 127 -5.29 -3.82 3.21
N HIS A 128 -3.96 -3.75 3.34
CA HIS A 128 -3.23 -4.32 4.49
C HIS A 128 -1.87 -3.62 4.60
N HIS A 129 -1.64 -2.89 5.68
CA HIS A 129 -0.45 -2.04 5.79
C HIS A 129 0.19 -2.04 7.17
N LEU A 130 1.52 -2.16 7.15
CA LEU A 130 2.38 -1.97 8.32
C LEU A 130 3.30 -0.77 8.04
N GLY A 131 3.33 0.18 8.96
CA GLY A 131 4.13 1.40 8.81
C GLY A 131 3.34 2.65 8.39
N LEU A 132 4.08 3.75 8.22
CA LEU A 132 3.52 5.09 8.07
C LEU A 132 2.62 5.19 6.84
N THR A 133 1.32 5.41 7.05
CA THR A 133 0.35 5.31 5.97
C THR A 133 -0.51 6.56 5.79
N ARG A 134 -0.68 7.00 4.54
CA ARG A 134 -1.61 8.06 4.14
C ARG A 134 -2.48 7.64 2.94
N GLY A 135 -3.79 7.71 3.07
CA GLY A 135 -4.67 7.46 1.93
C GLY A 135 -6.11 7.91 2.08
N ASN A 136 -6.98 7.54 1.12
CA ASN A 136 -8.40 7.89 1.19
C ASN A 136 -9.21 6.81 1.91
N VAL A 137 -9.09 5.57 1.44
CA VAL A 137 -9.75 4.38 2.01
C VAL A 137 -8.67 3.43 2.51
N LEU A 138 -8.75 3.08 3.78
CA LEU A 138 -7.75 2.32 4.49
C LEU A 138 -8.42 1.17 5.27
N THR A 139 -8.00 -0.05 4.98
CA THR A 139 -8.50 -1.29 5.60
C THR A 139 -7.31 -2.04 6.21
N HIS A 140 -7.45 -2.51 7.46
CA HIS A 140 -6.40 -3.22 8.22
C HIS A 140 -5.03 -2.53 8.26
N HIS A 141 -4.85 -1.56 9.15
CA HIS A 141 -3.54 -0.88 9.32
C HIS A 141 -3.01 -0.98 10.74
N LEU A 142 -1.72 -1.27 10.86
CA LEU A 142 -1.01 -1.35 12.11
C LEU A 142 0.10 -0.29 12.11
N SER A 143 -0.21 0.92 12.60
CA SER A 143 0.72 2.01 13.03
C SER A 143 0.11 3.42 12.85
N LYS A 144 0.95 4.44 12.62
CA LYS A 144 0.55 5.83 12.42
C LYS A 144 -0.11 6.01 11.06
N THR A 145 -1.39 6.34 11.09
CA THR A 145 -2.27 6.29 9.92
C THR A 145 -3.07 7.59 9.76
N ARG A 146 -3.16 8.11 8.52
CA ARG A 146 -4.02 9.25 8.18
C ARG A 146 -4.85 8.98 6.93
N GLY A 147 -6.17 9.13 7.02
CA GLY A 147 -7.02 9.01 5.83
C GLY A 147 -8.46 9.50 5.99
N ASN A 148 -9.31 9.24 5.00
CA ASN A 148 -10.71 9.70 5.05
C ASN A 148 -11.60 8.64 5.69
N VAL A 149 -11.57 7.41 5.16
CA VAL A 149 -12.33 6.26 5.63
C VAL A 149 -11.36 5.19 6.11
N LEU A 150 -11.55 4.78 7.35
CA LEU A 150 -10.61 3.97 8.10
C LEU A 150 -11.36 2.83 8.82
N THR A 151 -11.17 1.58 8.40
CA THR A 151 -12.01 0.46 8.88
C THR A 151 -11.44 -0.22 10.12
N HIS A 152 -10.34 -0.97 9.99
CA HIS A 152 -9.72 -1.70 11.10
C HIS A 152 -8.31 -1.16 11.34
N HIS A 153 -8.07 -0.42 12.44
CA HIS A 153 -6.73 0.07 12.72
C HIS A 153 -6.27 -0.07 14.15
N LEU A 154 -4.96 -0.26 14.27
CA LEU A 154 -4.20 -0.29 15.50
C LEU A 154 -3.14 0.81 15.47
N GLY A 155 -3.14 1.69 16.48
CA GLY A 155 -2.09 2.68 16.70
C GLY A 155 -2.59 4.13 16.73
N LYS A 156 -1.77 5.06 16.22
CA LYS A 156 -2.09 6.49 16.19
C LYS A 156 -2.84 6.81 14.90
N THR A 157 -4.15 7.07 14.97
CA THR A 157 -4.96 7.29 13.77
C THR A 157 -5.62 8.66 13.70
N ARG A 158 -5.73 9.22 12.49
CA ARG A 158 -6.48 10.44 12.20
C ARG A 158 -7.31 10.25 10.93
N GLY A 159 -8.63 10.35 11.04
CA GLY A 159 -9.49 10.28 9.86
C GLY A 159 -10.88 10.89 9.99
N LYS A 160 -11.66 10.92 8.91
CA LYS A 160 -13.02 11.48 8.94
C LYS A 160 -14.00 10.47 9.51
N VAL A 161 -13.99 9.26 8.95
CA VAL A 161 -14.82 8.12 9.36
C VAL A 161 -13.90 7.00 9.84
N LEU A 162 -14.16 6.51 11.04
CA LEU A 162 -13.37 5.48 11.73
C LEU A 162 -14.35 4.41 12.24
N THR A 163 -14.27 3.15 11.81
CA THR A 163 -15.16 2.10 12.33
C THR A 163 -14.57 1.35 13.51
N HIS A 164 -13.57 0.48 13.34
CA HIS A 164 -12.96 -0.32 14.42
C HIS A 164 -11.53 0.15 14.74
N GLN A 165 -11.33 0.76 15.91
CA GLN A 165 -10.05 1.37 16.26
C GLN A 165 -9.53 0.96 17.65
N LEU A 166 -8.24 0.67 17.72
CA LEU A 166 -7.50 0.48 18.97
C LEU A 166 -6.32 1.46 19.04
N GLY A 167 -6.31 2.32 20.07
CA GLY A 167 -5.18 3.21 20.37
C GLY A 167 -5.56 4.68 20.56
N LYS A 168 -4.70 5.58 20.04
CA LYS A 168 -4.88 7.04 20.14
C LYS A 168 -5.49 7.55 18.84
N THR A 169 -6.70 8.11 18.89
CA THR A 169 -7.41 8.48 17.66
C THR A 169 -8.02 9.87 17.69
N ARG A 170 -8.16 10.44 16.49
CA ARG A 170 -8.87 11.70 16.26
C ARG A 170 -9.68 11.62 14.96
N GLY A 171 -11.00 11.76 15.05
CA GLY A 171 -11.85 11.78 13.86
C GLY A 171 -13.22 12.42 14.04
N ASN A 172 -14.03 12.47 12.98
CA ASN A 172 -15.36 13.09 13.05
C ASN A 172 -16.42 12.08 13.49
N VAL A 173 -16.46 10.92 12.83
CA VAL A 173 -17.40 9.81 13.10
C VAL A 173 -16.60 8.60 13.53
N LEU A 174 -16.88 8.07 14.72
CA LEU A 174 -16.22 6.92 15.32
C LEU A 174 -17.25 5.89 15.76
N THR A 175 -17.16 4.65 15.27
CA THR A 175 -18.15 3.61 15.56
C THR A 175 -17.77 2.74 16.75
N HIS A 176 -16.76 1.88 16.65
CA HIS A 176 -16.27 0.99 17.70
C HIS A 176 -14.83 1.32 18.05
N HIS A 177 -14.60 1.82 19.27
CA HIS A 177 -13.27 2.26 19.64
C HIS A 177 -12.86 1.87 21.07
N LEU A 178 -11.61 1.41 21.19
CA LEU A 178 -10.92 1.14 22.44
C LEU A 178 -9.67 2.04 22.60
N GLY A 179 -9.62 2.90 23.62
CA GLY A 179 -8.44 3.72 23.93
C GLY A 179 -8.72 5.21 24.21
N LEU A 180 -7.79 6.08 23.78
CA LEU A 180 -7.89 7.53 23.95
C LEU A 180 -8.49 8.18 22.69
N THR A 181 -9.65 8.83 22.86
CA THR A 181 -10.46 9.25 21.71
C THR A 181 -10.84 10.72 21.76
N ARG A 182 -10.76 11.40 20.60
CA ARG A 182 -11.36 12.73 20.37
C ARG A 182 -12.16 12.76 19.06
N GLY A 183 -13.48 12.96 19.14
CA GLY A 183 -14.33 13.07 17.95
C GLY A 183 -15.68 13.74 18.15
N LYS A 184 -16.43 13.98 17.05
CA LYS A 184 -17.74 14.67 17.11
C LYS A 184 -18.86 13.70 17.47
N VAL A 185 -18.93 12.57 16.75
CA VAL A 185 -19.92 11.50 16.91
C VAL A 185 -19.19 10.22 17.28
N LEU A 186 -19.63 9.58 18.35
CA LEU A 186 -19.08 8.36 18.93
C LEU A 186 -20.24 7.39 19.23
N THR A 187 -20.23 6.17 18.68
CA THR A 187 -21.33 5.23 18.94
C THR A 187 -21.02 4.24 20.06
N HIS A 188 -20.00 3.40 19.94
CA HIS A 188 -19.58 2.41 20.95
C HIS A 188 -18.13 2.64 21.35
N GLN A 189 -17.91 2.89 22.65
CA GLN A 189 -16.58 3.27 23.10
C GLN A 189 -16.23 2.75 24.50
N LEU A 190 -14.98 2.31 24.61
CA LEU A 190 -14.36 1.84 25.85
C LEU A 190 -13.06 2.64 26.07
N GLY A 191 -12.91 3.31 27.21
CA GLY A 191 -11.74 4.13 27.55
C GLY A 191 -12.03 5.62 27.75
N LYS A 192 -10.99 6.47 27.67
CA LYS A 192 -11.12 7.93 27.95
C LYS A 192 -11.53 8.69 26.69
N THR A 193 -12.57 9.50 26.81
CA THR A 193 -13.22 10.16 25.66
C THR A 193 -13.40 11.65 25.84
N ARG A 194 -13.34 12.39 24.71
CA ARG A 194 -13.78 13.78 24.60
C ARG A 194 -14.54 13.98 23.29
N GLY A 195 -15.86 14.13 23.35
CA GLY A 195 -16.71 14.32 22.17
C GLY A 195 -18.08 14.93 22.48
N ASN A 196 -18.83 15.24 21.42
CA ASN A 196 -20.10 15.99 21.54
C ASN A 196 -21.31 15.07 21.69
N VAL A 197 -21.39 14.02 20.86
CA VAL A 197 -22.48 13.03 20.85
C VAL A 197 -21.91 11.65 21.12
N LEU A 198 -22.37 11.00 22.18
CA LEU A 198 -22.00 9.63 22.56
C LEU A 198 -23.25 8.76 22.74
N THR A 199 -23.35 7.62 22.04
CA THR A 199 -24.54 6.75 22.18
C THR A 199 -24.39 5.67 23.27
N HIS A 200 -23.30 4.90 23.28
CA HIS A 200 -22.98 3.86 24.25
C HIS A 200 -21.53 3.98 24.75
N GLN A 201 -21.34 4.11 26.06
CA GLN A 201 -20.01 4.38 26.63
C GLN A 201 -19.75 3.63 27.94
N LEU A 202 -18.59 2.96 27.99
CA LEU A 202 -18.00 2.36 29.19
C LEU A 202 -16.65 3.04 29.50
N GLY A 203 -16.56 3.77 30.62
CA GLY A 203 -15.34 4.48 31.05
C GLY A 203 -15.47 6.00 31.15
N LEU A 204 -14.36 6.69 31.45
CA LEU A 204 -14.36 8.12 31.80
C LEU A 204 -14.67 9.03 30.59
N THR A 205 -15.66 9.91 30.76
CA THR A 205 -16.18 10.78 29.69
C THR A 205 -16.20 12.25 30.10
N ARG A 206 -15.87 13.13 29.14
CA ARG A 206 -16.06 14.59 29.24
C ARG A 206 -16.74 15.12 27.96
N GLY A 207 -18.06 15.36 28.02
CA GLY A 207 -18.92 15.74 26.87
C GLY A 207 -20.41 15.91 27.26
N ASN A 208 -21.24 16.43 26.35
CA ASN A 208 -22.55 17.05 26.69
C ASN A 208 -23.80 16.16 26.45
N VAL A 209 -23.79 15.23 25.48
CA VAL A 209 -24.98 14.42 25.14
C VAL A 209 -24.63 12.92 25.19
N LEU A 210 -25.29 12.20 26.09
CA LEU A 210 -25.13 10.76 26.34
C LEU A 210 -26.51 10.09 26.38
N THR A 211 -26.72 9.03 25.59
CA THR A 211 -27.98 8.25 25.66
C THR A 211 -27.88 7.05 26.61
N TYR A 212 -26.75 6.33 26.68
CA TYR A 212 -26.56 5.19 27.59
C TYR A 212 -25.13 5.17 28.18
N HIS A 213 -25.01 5.06 29.52
CA HIS A 213 -23.72 5.10 30.21
C HIS A 213 -23.62 4.14 31.41
N LEU A 214 -22.50 3.41 31.51
CA LEU A 214 -22.05 2.73 32.73
C LEU A 214 -20.63 3.23 33.08
N GLY A 215 -20.48 4.04 34.14
CA GLY A 215 -19.19 4.62 34.56
C GLY A 215 -19.31 5.97 35.30
N LYS A 216 -18.16 6.60 35.61
CA LYS A 216 -18.12 7.93 36.26
C LYS A 216 -18.16 9.04 35.20
N THR A 217 -19.18 9.92 35.25
CA THR A 217 -19.30 11.13 34.43
C THR A 217 -18.87 12.39 35.19
N ARG A 218 -18.30 13.38 34.47
CA ARG A 218 -18.14 14.76 34.97
C ARG A 218 -18.54 15.74 33.86
N GLY A 219 -19.73 16.35 33.97
CA GLY A 219 -20.32 17.31 33.02
C GLY A 219 -21.85 17.35 33.10
N LYS A 220 -22.51 18.35 32.49
CA LYS A 220 -23.98 18.41 32.39
C LYS A 220 -24.44 17.38 31.37
N VAL A 221 -25.20 16.38 31.82
CA VAL A 221 -25.80 15.35 30.97
C VAL A 221 -27.31 15.42 31.16
N PRO A 222 -28.14 15.56 30.10
CA PRO A 222 -29.55 15.23 30.21
C PRO A 222 -29.65 13.71 30.27
N THR A 223 -29.73 13.14 31.48
CA THR A 223 -29.97 11.71 31.69
C THR A 223 -31.46 11.42 31.54
N CYS A 224 -31.86 10.61 30.55
CA CYS A 224 -33.10 9.84 30.66
C CYS A 224 -32.77 8.59 31.49
N GLN A 225 -33.11 8.65 32.78
CA GLN A 225 -33.09 7.52 33.69
C GLN A 225 -34.42 6.79 33.51
N TRP A 226 -34.41 5.58 32.95
CA TRP A 226 -35.50 4.63 33.17
C TRP A 226 -34.96 3.55 34.09
N VAL A 227 -35.42 3.60 35.34
CA VAL A 227 -35.38 2.49 36.28
C VAL A 227 -36.54 1.57 35.86
N HIS A 228 -36.25 0.31 35.52
CA HIS A 228 -37.24 -0.75 35.73
C HIS A 228 -36.76 -1.54 36.92
N CYS A 229 -37.40 -1.26 38.06
CA CYS A 229 -37.55 -2.24 39.12
C CYS A 229 -38.53 -3.27 38.59
N ASP A 230 -38.13 -4.54 38.55
CA ASP A 230 -39.09 -5.61 38.77
C ASP A 230 -38.62 -6.36 40.03
N SER A 231 -39.59 -6.50 40.92
CA SER A 231 -39.48 -6.78 42.34
C SER A 231 -39.01 -8.20 42.64
N TRP A 232 -38.44 -8.36 43.84
CA TRP A 232 -38.56 -9.62 44.56
C TRP A 232 -40.01 -9.76 45.05
N GLU A 233 -40.79 -10.56 44.34
CA GLU A 233 -41.72 -11.58 44.84
C GLU A 233 -42.12 -12.49 43.66
#